data_AF-A0A1H7VXU5-F1
#
_entry.id   AF-A0A1H7VXU5-F1
#
_cell.length_a   1.000
_cell.length_b   1.000
_cell.length_c   1.000
_cell.angle_alpha   90.00
_cell.angle_beta   90.00
_cell.angle_gamma   90.00
#
_symmetry.space_group_name_H-M   'P 1'
#
loop_
_entity.id
_entity.type
_entity.pdbx_description
1 polymer ?
#
loop_
_entity_poly.entity_id
_entity_poly.type
_entity_poly.pdbx_seq_one_letter_code
_entity_poly.pdbx_strand_id
1 'polypeptide(L)'
;MKSDSDLTGIQPYPTYHQSKCGLCDDGSYPVPASGDVFLLEAPKINKILLAKSDRENNLNSFVNEFKSFEHGQTILKAHYKERREEKYEVYIDFVQIIFHIRGTQHCKSYKAKLDSYIQQYIPSNTKYLLHLMDDGSKELANYVCDKIAGSFKDDLLPKILDQDQLEEIDPETSGAIVVVGSCVSNGKNLHYISRALRKYEKLRIIYFICLVSIWPQLPIVLQ
;
A
#
# COMPACT_ATOMS: atom_id res chain seq x y z
N MET A 1 20.71 -40.50 -5.88
CA MET A 1 20.70 -39.94 -4.51
C MET A 1 22.14 -39.86 -4.04
N LYS A 2 22.53 -38.80 -3.36
CA LYS A 2 23.86 -38.71 -2.76
C LYS A 2 24.00 -39.79 -1.68
N SER A 3 24.86 -40.79 -1.88
CA SER A 3 25.31 -41.71 -0.83
C SER A 3 26.65 -41.20 -0.27
N ASP A 4 27.06 -41.68 0.90
CA ASP A 4 28.34 -41.29 1.53
C ASP A 4 29.58 -41.57 0.65
N SER A 5 29.42 -42.33 -0.45
CA SER A 5 30.46 -42.63 -1.44
C SER A 5 30.34 -41.87 -2.77
N ASP A 6 29.28 -41.08 -3.00
CA ASP A 6 29.02 -40.39 -4.29
C ASP A 6 28.87 -38.86 -4.11
N LEU A 7 29.94 -38.12 -4.41
CA LEU A 7 30.02 -36.67 -4.24
C LEU A 7 29.16 -35.85 -5.24
N THR A 8 28.62 -36.48 -6.30
CA THR A 8 27.90 -35.82 -7.40
C THR A 8 26.37 -35.98 -7.34
N GLY A 9 25.82 -36.60 -6.30
CA GLY A 9 24.37 -36.75 -6.13
C GLY A 9 23.64 -35.50 -5.65
N ILE A 10 22.35 -35.38 -6.01
CA ILE A 10 21.42 -34.37 -5.48
C ILE A 10 21.08 -34.72 -4.02
N GLN A 11 21.14 -33.74 -3.12
CA GLN A 11 20.67 -33.90 -1.74
C GLN A 11 19.15 -34.05 -1.72
N PRO A 12 18.62 -35.09 -1.05
CA PRO A 12 17.18 -35.22 -0.86
C PRO A 12 16.66 -34.07 0.02
N TYR A 13 15.49 -33.53 -0.32
CA TYR A 13 14.78 -32.59 0.53
C TYR A 13 13.84 -33.35 1.48
N PRO A 14 13.56 -32.84 2.69
CA PRO A 14 12.69 -33.50 3.64
C PRO A 14 11.25 -33.58 3.11
N THR A 15 10.68 -34.79 3.14
CA THR A 15 9.28 -35.06 2.79
C THR A 15 8.53 -35.57 4.01
N TYR A 16 7.27 -35.18 4.14
CA TYR A 16 6.44 -35.50 5.30
C TYR A 16 5.19 -36.25 4.87
N HIS A 17 4.77 -37.22 5.67
CA HIS A 17 3.46 -37.83 5.50
C HIS A 17 2.36 -36.84 5.90
N GLN A 18 1.22 -36.89 5.22
CA GLN A 18 0.10 -35.99 5.46
C GLN A 18 -0.41 -36.02 6.92
N SER A 19 -0.29 -37.17 7.60
CA SER A 19 -0.66 -37.34 9.01
C SER A 19 0.43 -36.97 10.01
N LYS A 20 1.66 -36.69 9.55
CA LYS A 20 2.84 -36.38 10.37
C LYS A 20 3.74 -35.39 9.66
N CYS A 21 3.31 -34.13 9.64
CA CYS A 21 4.04 -33.01 9.07
C CYS A 21 4.37 -32.02 10.18
N GLY A 22 5.59 -32.10 10.72
CA GLY A 22 6.02 -31.19 11.80
C GLY A 22 6.00 -29.72 11.37
N LEU A 23 6.29 -29.44 10.09
CA LEU A 23 6.17 -28.08 9.54
C LEU A 23 4.73 -27.56 9.49
N CYS A 24 3.75 -28.47 9.41
CA CYS A 24 2.35 -28.11 9.37
C CYS A 24 1.85 -27.72 10.77
N ASP A 25 2.45 -28.27 11.83
CA ASP A 25 2.20 -27.86 13.21
C ASP A 25 2.69 -26.41 13.45
N ASP A 26 3.75 -26.01 12.75
CA ASP A 26 4.27 -24.64 12.73
C ASP A 26 3.53 -23.70 11.75
N GLY A 27 2.42 -24.14 11.15
CA GLY A 27 1.58 -23.33 10.28
C GLY A 27 1.94 -23.35 8.78
N SER A 28 2.82 -24.25 8.35
CA SER A 28 3.13 -24.41 6.91
C SER A 28 2.02 -25.16 6.17
N TYR A 29 1.81 -24.81 4.89
CA TYR A 29 0.84 -25.49 4.03
C TYR A 29 1.48 -26.70 3.32
N PRO A 30 0.90 -27.91 3.41
CA PRO A 30 1.44 -29.08 2.74
C PRO A 30 1.29 -28.95 1.21
N VAL A 31 2.39 -29.05 0.48
CA VAL A 31 2.38 -29.10 -0.98
C VAL A 31 2.56 -30.55 -1.43
N PRO A 32 1.58 -31.15 -2.13
CA PRO A 32 1.69 -32.52 -2.58
C PRO A 32 2.77 -32.63 -3.68
N ALA A 33 3.85 -33.37 -3.38
CA ALA A 33 4.84 -33.73 -4.38
C ALA A 33 4.36 -34.98 -5.13
N SER A 34 3.98 -34.82 -6.40
CA SER A 34 3.64 -35.94 -7.29
C SER A 34 4.71 -36.04 -8.38
N GLY A 35 5.28 -37.24 -8.53
CA GLY A 35 6.35 -37.48 -9.50
C GLY A 35 5.80 -37.86 -10.86
N ASP A 36 5.74 -36.88 -11.77
CA ASP A 36 6.08 -37.09 -13.18
C ASP A 36 6.30 -35.74 -13.86
N VAL A 37 7.55 -35.44 -14.22
CA VAL A 37 8.01 -34.15 -14.76
C VAL A 37 7.59 -33.94 -16.22
N PHE A 38 6.87 -34.90 -16.81
CA PHE A 38 6.50 -34.93 -18.23
C PHE A 38 5.01 -34.79 -18.51
N LEU A 39 4.18 -34.64 -17.48
CA LEU A 39 2.77 -34.35 -17.70
C LEU A 39 2.61 -32.84 -17.87
N LEU A 40 2.03 -32.43 -19.01
CA LEU A 40 1.53 -31.07 -19.26
C LEU A 40 0.29 -30.78 -18.37
N GLU A 41 0.36 -31.12 -17.09
CA GLU A 41 -0.67 -30.79 -16.13
C GLU A 41 -0.64 -29.28 -15.87
N ALA A 42 -1.81 -28.66 -15.96
CA ALA A 42 -1.97 -27.27 -15.57
C ALA A 42 -1.50 -27.09 -14.11
N PRO A 43 -0.87 -25.95 -13.78
CA PRO A 43 -0.40 -25.70 -12.43
C PRO A 43 -1.55 -25.86 -11.43
N LYS A 44 -1.35 -26.66 -10.38
CA LYS A 44 -2.32 -26.82 -9.30
C LYS A 44 -2.33 -25.55 -8.46
N ILE A 45 -3.34 -24.71 -8.67
CA ILE A 45 -3.55 -23.49 -7.90
C ILE A 45 -4.13 -23.85 -6.53
N ASN A 46 -3.31 -23.75 -5.48
CA ASN A 46 -3.75 -23.89 -4.10
C ASN A 46 -4.19 -22.52 -3.56
N LYS A 47 -5.48 -22.36 -3.26
CA LYS A 47 -5.99 -21.15 -2.62
C LYS A 47 -5.75 -21.22 -1.12
N ILE A 48 -4.93 -20.29 -0.62
CA ILE A 48 -4.68 -20.13 0.81
C ILE A 48 -5.52 -18.94 1.29
N LEU A 49 -6.37 -19.17 2.30
CA LEU A 49 -7.07 -18.11 3.01
C LEU A 49 -6.25 -17.74 4.24
N LEU A 50 -5.72 -16.52 4.26
CA LEU A 50 -5.07 -15.96 5.45
C LEU A 50 -6.15 -15.49 6.43
N ALA A 51 -6.32 -16.23 7.52
CA ALA A 51 -7.28 -15.93 8.56
C ALA A 51 -6.65 -15.05 9.66
N LYS A 52 -7.50 -14.47 10.53
CA LYS A 52 -7.04 -13.70 11.69
C LYS A 52 -6.17 -14.52 12.65
N SER A 53 -6.28 -15.85 12.64
CA SER A 53 -5.43 -16.76 13.41
C SER A 53 -3.97 -16.78 12.92
N ASP A 54 -3.75 -16.52 11.64
CA ASP A 54 -2.47 -16.79 10.96
C ASP A 54 -1.52 -15.59 11.03
N ARG A 55 -1.81 -14.66 11.94
CA ARG A 55 -1.14 -13.36 12.02
C ARG A 55 -0.06 -13.34 13.10
N GLU A 56 0.98 -12.56 12.86
CA GLU A 56 1.89 -12.13 13.90
C GLU A 56 1.21 -11.10 14.83
N ASN A 57 1.61 -11.06 16.10
CA ASN A 57 1.00 -10.21 17.13
C ASN A 57 1.12 -8.70 16.84
N ASN A 58 2.16 -8.29 16.12
CA ASN A 58 2.43 -6.92 15.65
C ASN A 58 1.43 -6.42 14.58
N LEU A 59 0.77 -7.31 13.85
CA LEU A 59 -0.17 -6.98 12.76
C LEU A 59 -1.62 -6.85 13.23
N ASN A 60 -1.87 -6.99 14.53
CA ASN A 60 -3.21 -7.12 15.10
C ASN A 60 -4.10 -5.89 14.83
N SER A 61 -3.57 -4.68 14.96
CA SER A 61 -4.31 -3.44 14.70
C SER A 61 -4.64 -3.27 13.22
N PHE A 62 -3.64 -3.40 12.34
CA PHE A 62 -3.79 -3.27 10.89
C PHE A 62 -4.80 -4.29 10.32
N VAL A 63 -4.64 -5.57 10.65
CA VAL A 63 -5.54 -6.63 10.16
C VAL A 63 -6.96 -6.44 10.70
N ASN A 64 -7.14 -6.00 11.95
CA ASN A 64 -8.49 -5.73 12.46
C ASN A 64 -9.14 -4.53 11.76
N GLU A 65 -8.36 -3.51 11.42
CA GLU A 65 -8.83 -2.27 10.80
C GLU A 65 -9.15 -2.45 9.31
N PHE A 66 -8.36 -3.24 8.59
CA PHE A 66 -8.43 -3.38 7.13
C PHE A 66 -8.80 -4.79 6.62
N LYS A 67 -9.25 -5.71 7.49
CA LYS A 67 -9.75 -7.01 7.03
C LYS A 67 -10.97 -6.84 6.11
N SER A 68 -11.02 -7.67 5.08
CA SER A 68 -12.21 -7.77 4.22
C SER A 68 -13.37 -8.41 4.97
N PHE A 69 -14.58 -7.91 4.76
CA PHE A 69 -15.81 -8.52 5.26
C PHE A 69 -16.56 -9.28 4.15
N GLU A 70 -16.38 -8.86 2.89
CA GLU A 70 -16.96 -9.49 1.71
C GLU A 70 -15.85 -10.00 0.77
N HIS A 71 -16.16 -11.05 0.00
CA HIS A 71 -15.23 -11.60 -0.97
C HIS A 71 -14.99 -10.60 -2.12
N GLY A 72 -13.73 -10.21 -2.37
CA GLY A 72 -13.35 -9.29 -3.46
C GLY A 72 -13.12 -7.84 -3.04
N GLN A 73 -13.47 -7.45 -1.81
CA GLN A 73 -13.21 -6.12 -1.24
C GLN A 73 -11.95 -6.10 -0.35
N THR A 74 -10.98 -6.96 -0.67
CA THR A 74 -9.74 -7.03 0.11
C THR A 74 -8.87 -5.81 -0.16
N ILE A 75 -8.41 -5.18 0.92
CA ILE A 75 -7.47 -4.07 0.90
C ILE A 75 -6.05 -4.57 0.64
N LEU A 76 -5.71 -5.77 1.09
CA LEU A 76 -4.47 -6.45 0.74
C LEU A 76 -4.69 -7.23 -0.56
N LYS A 77 -4.02 -6.80 -1.62
CA LYS A 77 -4.08 -7.45 -2.93
C LYS A 77 -2.72 -8.01 -3.29
N ALA A 78 -2.71 -9.17 -3.92
CA ALA A 78 -1.51 -9.75 -4.51
C ALA A 78 -1.69 -9.79 -6.02
N HIS A 79 -0.67 -9.35 -6.76
CA HIS A 79 -0.64 -9.52 -8.20
C HIS A 79 0.11 -10.81 -8.53
N TYR A 80 -0.57 -11.78 -9.14
CA TYR A 80 0.08 -12.94 -9.74
C TYR A 80 0.40 -12.62 -11.22
N LYS A 81 1.68 -12.56 -11.58
CA LYS A 81 2.15 -12.52 -12.98
C LYS A 81 3.32 -13.49 -13.17
N GLU A 82 3.29 -14.27 -14.25
CA GLU A 82 4.36 -15.21 -14.63
C GLU A 82 5.55 -14.55 -15.36
N ARG A 83 5.44 -13.28 -15.80
CA ARG A 83 6.50 -12.54 -16.51
C ARG A 83 6.77 -11.16 -15.92
N ARG A 84 8.07 -10.85 -15.83
CA ARG A 84 8.72 -9.67 -15.25
C ARG A 84 8.27 -8.36 -15.91
N GLU A 85 7.33 -7.70 -15.27
CA GLU A 85 7.31 -6.24 -15.17
C GLU A 85 7.21 -5.97 -13.67
N GLU A 86 8.11 -5.16 -13.11
CA GLU A 86 8.19 -4.91 -11.66
C GLU A 86 6.89 -4.26 -11.14
N LYS A 87 5.95 -5.09 -10.71
CA LYS A 87 4.81 -4.72 -9.89
C LYS A 87 4.95 -5.46 -8.56
N TYR A 88 4.66 -4.77 -7.46
CA TYR A 88 4.72 -5.36 -6.12
C TYR A 88 3.92 -6.67 -6.06
N GLU A 89 4.54 -7.72 -5.52
CA GLU A 89 3.89 -9.04 -5.35
C GLU A 89 2.66 -8.94 -4.45
N VAL A 90 2.74 -8.07 -3.42
CA VAL A 90 1.65 -7.72 -2.51
C VAL A 90 1.59 -6.20 -2.36
N TYR A 91 0.40 -5.61 -2.43
CA TYR A 91 0.19 -4.18 -2.27
C TYR A 91 -1.10 -3.87 -1.51
N ILE A 92 -1.16 -2.66 -0.95
CA ILE A 92 -2.34 -2.11 -0.28
C ILE A 92 -3.14 -1.31 -1.32
N ASP A 93 -4.37 -1.71 -1.58
CA ASP A 93 -5.29 -0.97 -2.44
C ASP A 93 -5.92 0.19 -1.65
N PHE A 94 -5.27 1.35 -1.73
CA PHE A 94 -5.72 2.55 -1.02
C PHE A 94 -7.01 3.15 -1.60
N VAL A 95 -7.31 2.90 -2.88
CA VAL A 95 -8.58 3.33 -3.49
C VAL A 95 -9.75 2.67 -2.79
N GLN A 96 -9.63 1.36 -2.49
CA GLN A 96 -10.63 0.63 -1.70
C GLN A 96 -10.76 1.19 -0.27
N ILE A 97 -9.65 1.59 0.36
CA ILE A 97 -9.67 2.23 1.67
C ILE A 97 -10.50 3.52 1.63
N ILE A 98 -10.23 4.42 0.69
CA ILE A 98 -10.99 5.68 0.53
C ILE A 98 -12.46 5.40 0.22
N PHE A 99 -12.75 4.44 -0.65
CA PHE A 99 -14.12 4.03 -0.98
C PHE A 99 -14.90 3.60 0.28
N HIS A 100 -14.32 2.74 1.12
CA HIS A 100 -14.95 2.28 2.35
C HIS A 100 -15.15 3.41 3.36
N ILE A 101 -14.18 4.31 3.49
CA ILE A 101 -14.27 5.50 4.36
C ILE A 101 -15.41 6.44 3.94
N ARG A 102 -15.67 6.57 2.63
CA ARG A 102 -16.74 7.41 2.08
C ARG A 102 -18.12 6.76 2.20
N GLY A 103 -18.23 5.45 1.92
CA GLY A 103 -19.52 4.80 1.70
C GLY A 103 -20.02 3.86 2.79
N THR A 104 -19.18 3.39 3.71
CA THR A 104 -19.53 2.28 4.61
C THR A 104 -19.18 2.57 6.07
N GLN A 105 -19.71 1.76 7.01
CA GLN A 105 -19.30 1.80 8.43
C GLN A 105 -17.97 1.08 8.70
N HIS A 106 -17.26 0.62 7.65
CA HIS A 106 -15.92 0.05 7.76
C HIS A 106 -14.86 1.14 7.87
N CYS A 107 -13.72 0.80 8.50
CA CYS A 107 -12.60 1.72 8.71
C CYS A 107 -12.94 3.00 9.50
N LYS A 108 -13.97 3.01 10.36
CA LYS A 108 -14.39 4.23 11.10
C LYS A 108 -13.32 4.83 12.00
N SER A 109 -12.56 3.97 12.68
CA SER A 109 -11.42 4.41 13.50
C SER A 109 -10.36 5.09 12.64
N TYR A 110 -10.03 4.49 11.49
CA TYR A 110 -9.08 5.05 10.54
C TYR A 110 -9.59 6.35 9.92
N LYS A 111 -10.86 6.40 9.53
CA LYS A 111 -11.52 7.62 9.04
C LYS A 111 -11.39 8.76 10.05
N ALA A 112 -11.70 8.51 11.33
CA ALA A 112 -11.61 9.55 12.36
C ALA A 112 -10.16 10.04 12.55
N LYS A 113 -9.19 9.11 12.54
CA LYS A 113 -7.76 9.46 12.57
C LYS A 113 -7.36 10.29 11.35
N LEU A 114 -7.73 9.85 10.15
CA LEU A 114 -7.43 10.55 8.89
C LEU A 114 -8.06 11.94 8.86
N ASP A 115 -9.34 12.06 9.23
CA ASP A 115 -10.05 13.34 9.31
C ASP A 115 -9.35 14.29 10.30
N SER A 116 -8.95 13.80 11.48
CA SER A 116 -8.19 14.60 12.46
C SER A 116 -6.82 15.01 11.92
N TYR A 117 -6.14 14.11 11.21
CA TYR A 117 -4.81 14.36 10.66
C TYR A 117 -4.87 15.40 9.53
N ILE A 118 -5.89 15.31 8.66
CA ILE A 118 -6.18 16.33 7.63
C ILE A 118 -6.35 17.71 8.28
N GLN A 119 -7.18 17.80 9.32
CA GLN A 119 -7.42 19.07 10.02
C GLN A 119 -6.18 19.64 10.71
N GLN A 120 -5.33 18.79 11.24
CA GLN A 120 -4.12 19.19 11.96
C GLN A 120 -3.00 19.66 11.04
N TYR A 121 -2.79 18.97 9.92
CA TYR A 121 -1.57 19.13 9.11
C TYR A 121 -1.77 19.91 7.82
N ILE A 122 -3.00 20.14 7.37
CA ILE A 122 -3.28 20.87 6.13
C ILE A 122 -3.62 22.32 6.45
N PRO A 123 -2.75 23.28 6.06
CA PRO A 123 -3.00 24.69 6.33
C PRO A 123 -4.19 25.25 5.54
N SER A 124 -4.87 26.23 6.12
CA SER A 124 -5.93 26.99 5.44
C SER A 124 -5.43 27.92 4.33
N ASN A 125 -4.12 28.11 4.18
CA ASN A 125 -3.51 28.84 3.06
C ASN A 125 -2.95 27.92 1.97
N THR A 126 -3.36 26.66 1.95
CA THR A 126 -3.01 25.71 0.88
C THR A 126 -3.55 26.22 -0.45
N LYS A 127 -2.69 26.24 -1.48
CA LYS A 127 -3.02 26.67 -2.84
C LYS A 127 -3.07 25.50 -3.81
N TYR A 128 -2.24 24.49 -3.57
CA TYR A 128 -2.10 23.33 -4.45
C TYR A 128 -2.09 22.03 -3.64
N LEU A 129 -2.83 21.04 -4.11
CA LEU A 129 -2.72 19.65 -3.68
C LEU A 129 -2.05 18.87 -4.81
N LEU A 130 -0.77 18.56 -4.64
CA LEU A 130 0.03 17.83 -5.62
C LEU A 130 0.01 16.34 -5.28
N HIS A 131 -0.70 15.50 -6.03
CA HIS A 131 -0.73 14.07 -5.76
C HIS A 131 0.38 13.31 -6.50
N LEU A 132 0.80 12.17 -5.94
CA LEU A 132 1.71 11.25 -6.63
C LEU A 132 1.01 10.55 -7.83
N MET A 133 1.80 9.99 -8.74
CA MET A 133 1.32 9.26 -9.93
C MET A 133 0.77 7.87 -9.59
N ASP A 134 -0.21 7.81 -8.69
CA ASP A 134 -0.98 6.62 -8.37
C ASP A 134 -2.43 6.98 -8.04
N ASP A 135 -3.35 6.08 -8.38
CA ASP A 135 -4.79 6.30 -8.20
C ASP A 135 -5.16 6.51 -6.72
N GLY A 136 -4.46 5.85 -5.80
CA GLY A 136 -4.69 6.01 -4.37
C GLY A 136 -4.40 7.43 -3.89
N SER A 137 -3.30 8.03 -4.37
CA SER A 137 -2.90 9.40 -4.01
C SER A 137 -3.85 10.42 -4.62
N LYS A 138 -4.35 10.16 -5.83
CA LYS A 138 -5.37 10.99 -6.47
C LYS A 138 -6.68 10.98 -5.67
N GLU A 139 -7.17 9.80 -5.31
CA GLU A 139 -8.38 9.66 -4.49
C GLU A 139 -8.22 10.27 -3.10
N LEU A 140 -7.03 10.16 -2.52
CA LEU A 140 -6.70 10.83 -1.26
C LEU A 140 -6.69 12.35 -1.40
N ALA A 141 -6.13 12.92 -2.47
CA ALA A 141 -6.13 14.35 -2.70
C ALA A 141 -7.55 14.89 -2.89
N ASN A 142 -8.40 14.17 -3.63
CA ASN A 142 -9.83 14.49 -3.74
C ASN A 142 -10.52 14.44 -2.37
N TYR A 143 -10.25 13.40 -1.57
CA TYR A 143 -10.81 13.27 -0.22
C TYR A 143 -10.38 14.41 0.70
N VAL A 144 -9.11 14.78 0.65
CA VAL A 144 -8.56 15.93 1.38
C VAL A 144 -9.27 17.21 0.96
N CYS A 145 -9.42 17.45 -0.34
CA CYS A 145 -10.08 18.64 -0.87
C CYS A 145 -11.53 18.74 -0.39
N ASP A 146 -12.28 17.64 -0.50
CA ASP A 146 -13.67 17.54 -0.01
C ASP A 146 -13.77 17.87 1.50
N LYS A 147 -12.77 17.46 2.29
CA LYS A 147 -12.75 17.64 3.74
C LYS A 147 -12.41 19.05 4.17
N ILE A 148 -11.48 19.69 3.48
CA ILE A 148 -11.08 21.05 3.81
C ILE A 148 -12.00 22.09 3.16
N ALA A 149 -12.86 21.71 2.20
CA ALA A 149 -13.68 22.64 1.43
C ALA A 149 -14.46 23.64 2.31
N GLY A 150 -15.06 23.21 3.41
CA GLY A 150 -15.80 24.09 4.33
C GLY A 150 -14.94 25.11 5.09
N SER A 151 -13.60 24.98 5.05
CA SER A 151 -12.64 25.92 5.65
C SER A 151 -12.16 26.99 4.66
N PHE A 152 -12.49 26.85 3.38
CA PHE A 152 -12.13 27.78 2.32
C PHE A 152 -13.38 28.51 1.83
N LYS A 153 -13.19 29.70 1.24
CA LYS A 153 -14.24 30.30 0.41
C LYS A 153 -14.29 29.53 -0.92
N ASP A 154 -15.47 29.41 -1.52
CA ASP A 154 -15.69 28.57 -2.73
C ASP A 154 -14.69 28.86 -3.87
N ASP A 155 -14.26 30.12 -4.02
CA ASP A 155 -13.29 30.56 -5.05
C ASP A 155 -11.81 30.39 -4.66
N LEU A 156 -11.52 29.86 -3.47
CA LEU A 156 -10.17 29.71 -2.93
C LEU A 156 -9.79 28.26 -2.65
N LEU A 157 -10.56 27.29 -3.15
CA LEU A 157 -10.24 25.88 -3.03
C LEU A 157 -8.86 25.57 -3.65
N PRO A 158 -8.04 24.73 -3.01
CA PRO A 158 -6.77 24.32 -3.58
C PRO A 158 -6.94 23.64 -4.93
N LYS A 159 -6.08 23.99 -5.90
CA LYS A 159 -6.03 23.30 -7.19
C LYS A 159 -5.35 21.94 -7.03
N ILE A 160 -6.01 20.88 -7.46
CA ILE A 160 -5.44 19.52 -7.50
C ILE A 160 -4.59 19.39 -8.76
N LEU A 161 -3.34 18.95 -8.61
CA LEU A 161 -2.37 18.77 -9.69
C LEU A 161 -1.71 17.40 -9.56
N ASP A 162 -1.30 16.83 -10.68
CA ASP A 162 -0.38 15.70 -10.72
C ASP A 162 1.08 16.15 -10.97
N GLN A 163 2.02 15.19 -11.04
CA GLN A 163 3.44 15.49 -11.23
C GLN A 163 3.77 16.04 -12.62
N ASP A 164 2.95 15.76 -13.63
CA ASP A 164 3.16 16.25 -15.00
C ASP A 164 2.67 17.70 -15.14
N GLN A 165 1.76 18.12 -14.25
CA GLN A 165 1.18 19.47 -14.21
C GLN A 165 1.95 20.48 -13.34
N LEU A 166 3.19 20.17 -12.96
CA LEU A 166 4.01 21.08 -12.13
C LEU A 166 4.22 22.47 -12.77
N GLU A 167 4.17 22.56 -14.10
CA GLU A 167 4.29 23.82 -14.83
C GLU A 167 3.09 24.75 -14.65
N GLU A 168 1.94 24.22 -14.22
CA GLU A 168 0.72 25.00 -13.96
C GLU A 168 0.78 25.77 -12.62
N ILE A 169 1.83 25.55 -11.82
CA ILE A 169 2.06 26.28 -10.56
C ILE A 169 2.62 27.66 -10.90
N ASP A 170 1.95 28.70 -10.39
CA ASP A 170 2.40 30.08 -10.52
C ASP A 170 3.57 30.37 -9.56
N PRO A 171 4.77 30.77 -10.06
CA PRO A 171 5.93 31.15 -9.25
C PRO A 171 5.66 32.29 -8.24
N GLU A 172 4.74 33.19 -8.58
CA GLU A 172 4.48 34.37 -7.76
C GLU A 172 3.50 34.11 -6.61
N THR A 173 2.78 32.98 -6.66
CA THR A 173 1.78 32.60 -5.66
C THR A 173 2.43 32.24 -4.33
N SER A 174 1.95 32.88 -3.25
CA SER A 174 2.38 32.60 -1.88
C SER A 174 1.36 31.74 -1.13
N GLY A 175 1.83 30.79 -0.33
CA GLY A 175 0.98 29.87 0.42
C GLY A 175 1.64 28.53 0.70
N ALA A 176 0.85 27.47 0.77
CA ALA A 176 1.35 26.11 0.92
C ALA A 176 1.02 25.24 -0.30
N ILE A 177 1.96 24.36 -0.65
CA ILE A 177 1.72 23.23 -1.56
C ILE A 177 1.83 21.94 -0.75
N VAL A 178 0.75 21.15 -0.77
CA VAL A 178 0.70 19.88 -0.04
C VAL A 178 0.89 18.76 -1.04
N VAL A 179 1.99 18.02 -0.85
CA VAL A 179 2.30 16.81 -1.62
C VAL A 179 1.56 15.64 -0.97
N VAL A 180 0.59 15.06 -1.68
CA VAL A 180 -0.31 14.02 -1.18
C VAL A 180 0.14 12.65 -1.69
N GLY A 181 0.43 11.74 -0.75
CA GLY A 181 0.83 10.36 -1.04
C GLY A 181 -0.03 9.34 -0.30
N SER A 182 -0.58 8.35 -1.00
CA SER A 182 -1.33 7.26 -0.40
C SER A 182 -0.41 6.28 0.34
N CYS A 183 0.57 5.72 -0.39
CA CYS A 183 1.55 4.77 0.11
C CYS A 183 2.91 5.05 -0.50
N VAL A 184 3.93 5.24 0.34
CA VAL A 184 5.31 5.46 -0.10
C VAL A 184 6.19 4.34 0.41
N SER A 185 6.76 3.57 -0.52
CA SER A 185 7.72 2.49 -0.24
C SER A 185 9.18 2.93 -0.42
N ASN A 186 9.42 3.93 -1.28
CA ASN A 186 10.74 4.50 -1.50
C ASN A 186 10.68 6.03 -1.60
N GLY A 187 11.70 6.71 -1.10
CA GLY A 187 11.75 8.19 -1.09
C GLY A 187 12.08 8.83 -2.44
N LYS A 188 12.27 8.06 -3.53
CA LYS A 188 12.77 8.59 -4.81
C LYS A 188 11.79 9.60 -5.42
N ASN A 189 10.51 9.27 -5.46
CA ASN A 189 9.46 10.15 -5.99
C ASN A 189 9.35 11.44 -5.16
N LEU A 190 9.42 11.34 -3.83
CA LEU A 190 9.38 12.50 -2.94
C LEU A 190 10.60 13.41 -3.11
N HIS A 191 11.79 12.84 -3.29
CA HIS A 191 13.00 13.60 -3.57
C HIS A 191 12.94 14.31 -4.93
N TYR A 192 12.40 13.64 -5.96
CA TYR A 192 12.19 14.25 -7.27
C TYR A 192 11.26 15.46 -7.19
N ILE A 193 10.10 15.30 -6.55
CA ILE A 193 9.13 16.38 -6.34
C ILE A 193 9.73 17.51 -5.50
N SER A 194 10.44 17.18 -4.42
CA SER A 194 11.14 18.17 -3.59
C SER A 194 12.07 19.03 -4.43
N ARG A 195 12.85 18.41 -5.32
CA ARG A 195 13.77 19.13 -6.21
C ARG A 195 13.03 20.00 -7.22
N ALA A 196 11.96 19.48 -7.82
CA ALA A 196 11.17 20.22 -8.80
C ALA A 196 10.44 21.42 -8.18
N LEU A 197 10.03 21.31 -6.92
CA LEU A 197 9.32 22.37 -6.20
C LEU A 197 10.23 23.46 -5.62
N ARG A 198 11.55 23.26 -5.57
CA ARG A 198 12.50 24.27 -5.05
C ARG A 198 12.46 25.60 -5.78
N LYS A 199 12.04 25.63 -7.05
CA LYS A 199 11.91 26.86 -7.84
C LYS A 199 10.76 27.77 -7.37
N TYR A 200 9.88 27.28 -6.51
CA TYR A 200 8.74 28.01 -5.96
C TYR A 200 9.02 28.49 -4.54
N GLU A 201 9.87 29.51 -4.37
CA GLU A 201 10.36 29.95 -3.05
C GLU A 201 9.24 30.49 -2.13
N LYS A 202 8.16 31.00 -2.72
CA LYS A 202 7.02 31.57 -1.98
C LYS A 202 6.02 30.52 -1.48
N LEU A 203 6.16 29.26 -1.92
CA LEU A 203 5.32 28.16 -1.52
C LEU A 203 6.03 27.30 -0.46
N ARG A 204 5.34 27.09 0.67
CA ARG A 204 5.80 26.14 1.69
C ARG A 204 5.41 24.73 1.27
N ILE A 205 6.40 23.86 1.08
CA ILE A 205 6.20 22.44 0.76
C ILE A 205 5.84 21.68 2.03
N ILE A 206 4.71 20.98 2.00
CA ILE A 206 4.23 20.12 3.09
C ILE A 206 3.99 18.73 2.52
N TYR A 207 4.39 17.68 3.24
CA TYR A 207 4.16 16.30 2.82
C TYR A 207 3.04 15.70 3.66
N PHE A 208 2.03 15.16 2.99
CA PHE A 208 0.91 14.48 3.60
C PHE A 208 0.86 13.05 3.05
N ILE A 209 1.40 12.10 3.81
CA ILE A 209 1.56 10.70 3.39
C ILE A 209 0.82 9.79 4.36
N CYS A 210 -0.11 8.95 3.87
CA CYS A 210 -0.95 8.12 4.75
C CYS A 210 -0.30 6.81 5.22
N LEU A 211 0.41 6.12 4.33
CA LEU A 211 1.10 4.87 4.65
C LEU A 211 2.55 4.97 4.22
N VAL A 212 3.47 4.64 5.13
CA VAL A 212 4.90 4.57 4.81
C VAL A 212 5.37 3.17 5.10
N SER A 213 5.76 2.40 4.07
CA SER A 213 6.37 1.08 4.28
C SER A 213 7.89 1.22 4.36
N ILE A 214 8.42 1.24 5.60
CA ILE A 214 9.86 1.16 5.84
C ILE A 214 10.16 -0.29 6.23
N TRP A 215 10.63 -1.12 5.30
CA TRP A 215 11.13 -2.44 5.69
C TRP A 215 12.47 -2.33 6.44
N PRO A 216 12.72 -3.14 7.49
CA PRO A 216 11.97 -4.32 7.93
C PRO A 216 10.97 -4.07 9.08
N GLN A 217 10.50 -2.83 9.29
CA GLN A 217 9.49 -2.53 10.31
C GLN A 217 8.24 -1.91 9.70
N LEU A 218 7.46 -2.76 9.01
CA LEU A 218 6.01 -2.58 8.77
C LEU A 218 5.58 -1.25 8.09
N PRO A 219 4.35 -1.16 7.57
CA PRO A 219 3.77 0.14 7.26
C PRO A 219 3.56 0.91 8.57
N ILE A 220 4.28 2.01 8.74
CA ILE A 220 3.93 3.02 9.74
C ILE A 220 2.62 3.63 9.26
N VAL A 221 1.53 3.18 9.88
CA VAL A 221 0.25 3.91 9.87
C VAL A 221 0.51 5.17 10.69
N LEU A 222 0.44 6.34 10.03
CA LEU A 222 0.61 7.69 10.56
C LEU A 222 0.72 7.81 12.10
N GLN A 223 1.88 8.30 12.58
CA GLN A 223 2.02 8.97 13.89
C GLN A 223 1.59 10.43 13.77
#